data_AF-A0A3M5G9V3-F1
#
_entry.id   AF-A0A3M5G9V3-F1
#
_cell.length_a   1.000
_cell.length_b   1.000
_cell.length_c   1.000
_cell.angle_alpha   90.00
_cell.angle_beta   90.00
_cell.angle_gamma   90.00
#
_symmetry.space_group_name_H-M   'P 1'
#
loop_
_entity.id
_entity.type
_entity.pdbx_description
1 polymer ?
#
loop_
_entity_poly.entity_id
_entity_poly.type
_entity_poly.pdbx_seq_one_letter_code
_entity_poly.pdbx_strand_id
1 'polypeptide(L)'
;MTRVRFHSPTALITRQIHANTRRIAACRQESPMRRLFVLLLMFCTSPAWADSYDQLYKAAGWPEQRAHFNDALKAAQQRYSNNLPPAVYQALVNNSNQRFSPQAMDQRASRRLRESLKDPTPSLQFFQSPLGRKIVNAELTATRADQLAKHAQGLPHIEADATRQLLIGHLAQALPAREAG
;
A
#
# COMPACT_ATOMS: atom_id res chain seq x y z
N MET A 1 42.01 -29.47 73.93
CA MET A 1 41.97 -30.95 73.80
C MET A 1 41.11 -31.34 72.61
N THR A 2 41.72 -32.09 71.68
CA THR A 2 41.09 -33.16 70.86
C THR A 2 40.60 -32.87 69.43
N ARG A 3 41.47 -33.31 68.50
CA ARG A 3 41.26 -33.96 67.18
C ARG A 3 40.26 -33.37 66.17
N VAL A 4 40.83 -32.74 65.15
CA VAL A 4 40.25 -32.65 63.80
C VAL A 4 40.37 -34.01 63.09
N ARG A 5 39.23 -34.54 62.64
CA ARG A 5 39.12 -35.78 61.86
C ARG A 5 38.96 -35.39 60.38
N PHE A 6 39.96 -35.67 59.56
CA PHE A 6 39.88 -35.52 58.10
C PHE A 6 38.86 -36.51 57.50
N HIS A 7 38.05 -36.06 56.55
CA HIS A 7 37.20 -36.90 55.71
C HIS A 7 37.59 -36.69 54.24
N SER A 8 37.77 -37.81 53.52
CA SER A 8 38.32 -37.89 52.17
C SER A 8 37.48 -37.21 51.08
N PRO A 9 38.11 -36.56 50.08
CA PRO A 9 37.44 -35.86 48.97
C PRO A 9 36.80 -36.75 47.90
N THR A 10 36.94 -38.08 47.99
CA THR A 10 36.52 -39.02 46.92
C THR A 10 35.00 -39.16 46.77
N ALA A 11 34.20 -38.88 47.81
CA ALA A 11 32.74 -39.03 47.75
C ALA A 11 32.01 -37.89 46.99
N LEU A 12 32.67 -36.74 46.79
CA LEU A 12 32.05 -35.56 46.19
C LEU A 12 32.04 -35.60 44.65
N ILE A 13 33.06 -36.23 44.04
CA ILE A 13 33.23 -36.27 42.58
C ILE A 13 32.20 -37.22 41.93
N THR A 14 31.91 -38.36 42.56
CA THR A 14 30.95 -39.34 42.01
C THR A 14 29.51 -38.82 42.00
N ARG A 15 29.12 -38.00 42.98
CA ARG A 15 27.78 -37.36 42.99
C ARG A 15 27.64 -36.27 41.92
N GLN A 16 28.71 -35.53 41.62
CA GLN A 16 28.68 -34.46 40.62
C GLN A 16 28.46 -35.01 39.20
N ILE A 17 29.08 -36.14 38.86
CA ILE A 17 28.98 -36.75 37.52
C ILE A 17 27.57 -37.32 37.27
N HIS A 18 26.97 -37.99 38.27
CA HIS A 18 25.62 -38.54 38.14
C HIS A 18 24.52 -37.48 38.01
N ALA A 19 24.69 -36.31 38.64
CA ALA A 19 23.74 -35.20 38.51
C ALA A 19 23.78 -34.56 37.12
N ASN A 20 24.95 -34.54 36.47
CA ASN A 20 25.12 -33.92 35.16
C ASN A 20 24.53 -34.79 34.03
N THR A 21 24.66 -36.12 34.12
CA THR A 21 24.06 -37.06 33.14
C THR A 21 22.54 -36.99 33.11
N ARG A 22 21.88 -36.76 34.25
CA ARG A 22 20.40 -36.62 34.31
C ARG A 22 19.89 -35.31 33.69
N ARG A 23 20.70 -34.24 33.70
CA ARG A 23 20.33 -32.97 33.04
C ARG A 23 20.42 -33.05 31.52
N ILE A 24 21.34 -33.85 30.98
CA ILE A 24 21.50 -34.02 29.52
C ILE A 24 20.36 -34.87 28.94
N ALA A 25 19.87 -35.88 29.67
CA ALA A 25 18.75 -36.73 29.22
C ALA A 25 17.38 -36.00 29.20
N ALA A 26 17.21 -34.92 29.96
CA ALA A 26 15.98 -34.12 29.97
C ALA A 26 15.86 -33.15 28.77
N CYS A 27 16.90 -33.04 27.93
CA CYS A 27 16.98 -32.05 26.85
C CYS A 27 16.66 -32.61 25.45
N ARG A 28 15.95 -33.75 25.36
CA ARG A 28 15.57 -34.33 24.05
C ARG A 28 14.13 -34.85 23.99
N GLN A 29 13.20 -34.09 24.55
CA GLN A 29 11.78 -34.30 24.29
C GLN A 29 11.27 -33.09 23.50
N GLU A 30 11.55 -33.10 22.19
CA GLU A 30 10.88 -32.18 21.27
C GLU A 30 9.40 -32.56 21.24
N SER A 31 8.58 -31.77 21.94
CA SER A 31 7.14 -31.92 22.00
C SER A 31 6.56 -32.08 20.57
N PRO A 32 5.83 -33.17 20.27
CA PRO A 32 5.17 -33.34 18.98
C PRO A 32 4.15 -32.22 18.73
N MET A 33 3.62 -31.61 19.78
CA MET A 33 2.75 -30.43 19.71
C MET A 33 3.50 -29.19 19.21
N ARG A 34 4.77 -28.98 19.61
CA ARG A 34 5.59 -27.87 19.08
C ARG A 34 5.86 -28.06 17.59
N ARG A 35 6.16 -29.29 17.16
CA ARG A 35 6.40 -29.62 15.75
C ARG A 35 5.12 -29.48 14.92
N LEU A 36 3.97 -29.92 15.45
CA LEU A 36 2.66 -29.74 14.83
C LEU A 36 2.29 -28.25 14.69
N PHE A 37 2.53 -27.45 15.73
CA PHE A 37 2.24 -26.02 15.72
C PHE A 37 3.11 -25.26 14.70
N VAL A 38 4.39 -25.63 14.57
CA VAL A 38 5.29 -25.06 13.56
C VAL A 38 4.87 -25.46 12.13
N LEU A 39 4.45 -26.72 11.92
CA LEU A 39 3.90 -27.19 10.64
C LEU A 39 2.59 -26.46 10.28
N LEU A 40 1.71 -26.24 11.25
CA LEU A 40 0.46 -25.50 11.06
C LEU A 40 0.73 -24.04 10.68
N LEU A 41 1.67 -23.38 11.38
CA LEU A 41 2.08 -22.00 11.07
C LEU A 41 2.71 -21.89 9.67
N MET A 42 3.50 -22.88 9.23
CA MET A 42 4.05 -22.89 7.86
C MET A 42 2.99 -23.10 6.77
N PHE A 43 1.90 -23.82 7.05
CA PHE A 43 0.77 -23.91 6.11
C PHE A 43 -0.05 -22.60 6.08
N CYS A 44 -0.11 -21.87 7.20
CA CYS A 44 -0.73 -20.54 7.26
C CYS A 44 0.11 -19.42 6.62
N THR A 45 1.39 -19.67 6.28
CA THR A 45 2.22 -18.74 5.48
C THR A 45 2.11 -19.01 3.99
N SER A 46 0.94 -19.41 3.50
CA SER A 46 0.66 -19.24 2.07
C SER A 46 0.87 -17.73 1.80
N PRO A 47 1.74 -17.32 0.85
CA PRO A 47 1.78 -15.94 0.45
C PRO A 47 0.35 -15.61 0.04
N ALA A 48 -0.33 -14.75 0.80
CA ALA A 48 -1.59 -14.20 0.38
C ALA A 48 -1.34 -13.72 -1.03
N TRP A 49 -2.01 -14.34 -2.01
CA TRP A 49 -1.88 -13.95 -3.41
C TRP A 49 -2.14 -12.46 -3.40
N ALA A 50 -1.10 -11.67 -3.63
CA ALA A 50 -1.22 -10.24 -3.52
C ALA A 50 -2.32 -9.85 -4.50
N ASP A 51 -3.41 -9.30 -3.98
CA ASP A 51 -4.61 -9.04 -4.76
C ASP A 51 -4.21 -8.19 -5.96
N SER A 52 -4.27 -8.76 -7.16
CA SER A 52 -3.78 -8.13 -8.39
C SER A 52 -4.54 -6.83 -8.68
N TYR A 53 -5.75 -6.68 -8.14
CA TYR A 53 -6.50 -5.43 -8.14
C TYR A 53 -5.91 -4.38 -7.21
N ASP A 54 -5.45 -4.76 -6.01
CA ASP A 54 -4.76 -3.85 -5.09
C ASP A 54 -3.38 -3.43 -5.64
N GLN A 55 -2.67 -4.37 -6.27
CA GLN A 55 -1.44 -4.05 -6.98
C GLN A 55 -1.68 -3.09 -8.14
N LEU A 56 -2.72 -3.32 -8.93
CA LEU A 56 -3.11 -2.44 -10.03
C LEU A 56 -3.49 -1.05 -9.53
N TYR A 57 -4.29 -0.97 -8.48
CA TYR A 57 -4.68 0.27 -7.82
C TYR A 57 -3.45 1.12 -7.44
N LYS A 58 -2.44 0.47 -6.83
CA LYS A 58 -1.19 1.13 -6.43
C LYS A 58 -0.30 1.46 -7.62
N ALA A 59 -0.12 0.53 -8.57
CA ALA A 59 0.73 0.71 -9.73
C ALA A 59 0.25 1.85 -10.65
N ALA A 60 -1.07 2.09 -10.69
CA ALA A 60 -1.66 3.21 -11.41
C ALA A 60 -1.54 4.57 -10.67
N GLY A 61 -0.97 4.61 -9.46
CA GLY A 61 -0.78 5.84 -8.68
C GLY A 61 -2.07 6.44 -8.10
N TRP A 62 -3.15 5.67 -8.03
CA TRP A 62 -4.44 6.16 -7.53
C TRP A 62 -4.42 6.66 -6.06
N PRO A 63 -3.66 6.06 -5.11
CA PRO A 63 -3.55 6.59 -3.75
C PRO A 63 -3.03 8.04 -3.71
N GLU A 64 -2.02 8.35 -4.51
CA GLU A 64 -1.39 9.67 -4.62
C GLU A 64 -2.31 10.64 -5.36
N GLN A 65 -2.94 10.23 -6.47
CA GLN A 65 -3.95 11.05 -7.16
C GLN A 65 -5.11 11.42 -6.23
N ARG A 66 -5.60 10.47 -5.42
CA ARG A 66 -6.62 10.75 -4.40
C ARG A 66 -6.12 11.75 -3.36
N ALA A 67 -4.85 11.67 -2.95
CA ALA A 67 -4.27 12.65 -2.03
C ALA A 67 -4.28 14.06 -2.64
N HIS A 68 -3.79 14.21 -3.88
CA HIS A 68 -3.81 15.47 -4.61
C HIS A 68 -5.24 16.01 -4.78
N PHE A 69 -6.20 15.15 -5.11
CA PHE A 69 -7.61 15.54 -5.18
C PHE A 69 -8.14 16.07 -3.85
N ASN A 70 -7.84 15.38 -2.73
CA ASN A 70 -8.29 15.84 -1.42
C ASN A 70 -7.67 17.18 -1.02
N ASP A 71 -6.42 17.45 -1.40
CA ASP A 71 -5.77 18.74 -1.15
C ASP A 71 -6.40 19.85 -2.02
N ALA A 72 -6.63 19.57 -3.30
CA ALA A 72 -7.35 20.47 -4.20
C ALA A 72 -8.79 20.74 -3.72
N LEU A 73 -9.46 19.73 -3.17
CA LEU A 73 -10.80 19.84 -2.59
C LEU A 73 -10.80 20.78 -1.38
N LYS A 74 -9.83 20.64 -0.46
CA LYS A 74 -9.68 21.54 0.69
C LYS A 74 -9.42 22.98 0.24
N ALA A 75 -8.53 23.17 -0.74
CA ALA A 75 -8.27 24.49 -1.31
C ALA A 75 -9.53 25.08 -1.96
N ALA A 76 -10.33 24.27 -2.65
CA ALA A 76 -11.61 24.69 -3.22
C ALA A 76 -12.61 25.07 -2.13
N GLN A 77 -12.75 24.27 -1.06
CA GLN A 77 -13.59 24.59 0.08
C GLN A 77 -13.19 25.94 0.68
N GLN A 78 -11.90 26.17 0.97
CA GLN A 78 -11.41 27.44 1.51
C GLN A 78 -11.76 28.64 0.63
N ARG A 79 -11.71 28.52 -0.70
CA ARG A 79 -12.12 29.61 -1.60
C ARG A 79 -13.59 30.01 -1.43
N TYR A 80 -14.46 29.08 -1.01
CA TYR A 80 -15.86 29.37 -0.75
C TYR A 80 -16.12 30.02 0.61
N SER A 81 -15.20 29.94 1.57
CA SER A 81 -15.43 30.49 2.92
C SER A 81 -15.68 32.00 2.91
N ASN A 82 -15.08 32.71 1.95
CA ASN A 82 -15.17 34.17 1.85
C ASN A 82 -16.44 34.66 1.13
N ASN A 83 -17.18 33.75 0.48
CA ASN A 83 -18.28 34.09 -0.43
C ASN A 83 -19.62 33.45 -0.02
N LEU A 84 -19.63 32.59 1.01
CA LEU A 84 -20.83 31.86 1.43
C LEU A 84 -21.25 32.23 2.86
N PRO A 85 -22.56 32.33 3.15
CA PRO A 85 -23.05 32.41 4.52
C PRO A 85 -22.54 31.23 5.37
N PRO A 86 -22.21 31.43 6.67
CA PRO A 86 -21.56 30.40 7.49
C PRO A 86 -22.27 29.05 7.51
N ALA A 87 -23.61 29.05 7.60
CA ALA A 87 -24.39 27.81 7.60
C ALA A 87 -24.31 27.05 6.26
N VAL A 88 -24.30 27.77 5.13
CA VAL A 88 -24.19 27.21 3.78
C VAL A 88 -22.78 26.66 3.56
N TYR A 89 -21.76 27.42 3.96
CA TYR A 89 -20.38 26.96 3.92
C TYR A 89 -20.19 25.66 4.72
N GLN A 90 -20.70 25.61 5.95
CA GLN A 90 -20.58 24.44 6.81
C GLN A 90 -21.28 23.23 6.19
N ALA A 91 -22.48 23.41 5.64
CA ALA A 91 -23.20 22.34 4.94
C ALA A 91 -22.39 21.84 3.73
N LEU A 92 -21.83 22.73 2.91
CA LEU A 92 -20.99 22.37 1.77
C LEU A 92 -19.78 21.54 2.21
N VAL A 93 -19.03 22.00 3.20
CA VAL A 93 -17.84 21.30 3.70
C VAL A 93 -18.21 19.94 4.27
N ASN A 94 -19.27 19.85 5.09
CA ASN A 94 -19.71 18.59 5.69
C ASN A 94 -20.09 17.55 4.62
N ASN A 95 -20.95 17.93 3.67
CA ASN A 95 -21.38 17.05 2.59
C ASN A 95 -20.21 16.62 1.70
N SER A 96 -19.33 17.57 1.36
CA SER A 96 -18.13 17.32 0.59
C SER A 96 -17.21 16.32 1.29
N ASN A 97 -16.93 16.50 2.57
CA ASN A 97 -16.05 15.61 3.33
C ASN A 97 -16.65 14.22 3.51
N GLN A 98 -17.97 14.13 3.70
CA GLN A 98 -18.66 12.85 3.75
C GLN A 98 -18.54 12.10 2.42
N ARG A 99 -18.79 12.78 1.29
CA ARG A 99 -18.75 12.17 -0.05
C ARG A 99 -17.33 11.77 -0.47
N PHE A 100 -16.36 12.63 -0.18
CA PHE A 100 -14.98 12.51 -0.63
C PHE A 100 -14.01 12.11 0.50
N SER A 101 -14.52 11.40 1.50
CA SER A 101 -13.69 10.74 2.51
C SER A 101 -12.65 9.85 1.82
N PRO A 102 -11.35 9.95 2.15
CA PRO A 102 -10.31 9.20 1.48
C PRO A 102 -10.57 7.69 1.42
N GLN A 103 -10.90 7.10 2.57
CA GLN A 103 -11.18 5.67 2.67
C GLN A 103 -12.41 5.27 1.84
N ALA A 104 -13.47 6.09 1.85
CA ALA A 104 -14.66 5.82 1.07
C ALA A 104 -14.39 5.91 -0.44
N MET A 105 -13.50 6.82 -0.86
CA MET A 105 -13.04 6.91 -2.24
C MET A 105 -12.24 5.67 -2.64
N ASP A 106 -11.26 5.26 -1.84
CA ASP A 106 -10.44 4.06 -2.11
C ASP A 106 -11.32 2.80 -2.21
N GLN A 107 -12.31 2.66 -1.33
CA GLN A 107 -13.26 1.54 -1.36
C GLN A 107 -14.14 1.56 -2.61
N ARG A 108 -14.66 2.72 -3.03
CA ARG A 108 -15.47 2.81 -4.24
C ARG A 108 -14.64 2.52 -5.50
N ALA A 109 -13.44 3.07 -5.57
CA ALA A 109 -12.55 2.87 -6.70
C ALA A 109 -12.14 1.39 -6.82
N SER A 110 -11.71 0.76 -5.72
CA SER A 110 -11.34 -0.66 -5.71
C SER A 110 -12.52 -1.60 -5.97
N ARG A 111 -13.73 -1.26 -5.51
CA ARG A 111 -14.95 -2.00 -5.84
C ARG A 111 -15.26 -1.89 -7.33
N ARG A 112 -15.28 -0.67 -7.87
CA ARG A 112 -15.58 -0.41 -9.27
C ARG A 112 -14.58 -1.10 -10.19
N LEU A 113 -13.30 -1.11 -9.82
CA LEU A 113 -12.25 -1.81 -10.54
C LEU A 113 -12.55 -3.31 -10.64
N ARG A 114 -12.92 -3.96 -9.53
CA ARG A 114 -13.28 -5.38 -9.51
C ARG A 114 -14.58 -5.70 -10.27
N GLU A 115 -15.53 -4.76 -10.27
CA GLU A 115 -16.80 -4.92 -11.00
C GLU A 115 -16.66 -4.71 -12.52
N SER A 116 -15.73 -3.85 -12.95
CA SER A 116 -15.60 -3.43 -14.36
C SER A 116 -14.48 -4.14 -15.12
N LEU A 117 -13.40 -4.52 -14.43
CA LEU A 117 -12.23 -5.12 -15.05
C LEU A 117 -12.20 -6.60 -14.69
N LYS A 118 -12.48 -7.47 -15.68
CA LYS A 118 -12.57 -8.92 -15.47
C LYS A 118 -11.21 -9.57 -15.14
N ASP A 119 -10.14 -9.07 -15.75
CA ASP A 119 -8.77 -9.52 -15.51
C ASP A 119 -7.86 -8.29 -15.35
N PRO A 120 -7.26 -8.06 -14.17
CA PRO A 120 -6.39 -6.90 -13.94
C PRO A 120 -4.99 -7.08 -14.50
N THR A 121 -4.60 -8.29 -14.93
CA THR A 121 -3.23 -8.64 -15.28
C THR A 121 -2.66 -7.81 -16.44
N PRO A 122 -3.37 -7.60 -17.58
CA PRO A 122 -2.83 -6.81 -18.68
C PRO A 122 -2.59 -5.35 -18.30
N SER A 123 -3.53 -4.73 -17.58
CA SER A 123 -3.41 -3.36 -17.08
C SER A 123 -2.27 -3.25 -16.07
N LEU A 124 -2.15 -4.22 -15.16
CA LEU A 124 -1.07 -4.26 -14.18
C LEU A 124 0.30 -4.33 -14.86
N GLN A 125 0.46 -5.19 -15.87
CA GLN A 125 1.68 -5.27 -16.68
C GLN A 125 1.99 -3.95 -17.38
N PHE A 126 0.98 -3.29 -17.95
CA PHE A 126 1.15 -1.99 -18.58
C PHE A 126 1.66 -0.93 -17.58
N PHE A 127 1.02 -0.77 -16.43
CA PHE A 127 1.42 0.23 -15.44
C PHE A 127 2.78 -0.07 -14.79
N GLN A 128 3.19 -1.34 -14.75
CA GLN A 128 4.53 -1.74 -14.30
C GLN A 128 5.62 -1.53 -15.38
N SER A 129 5.26 -1.39 -16.65
CA SER A 129 6.21 -1.16 -17.73
C SER A 129 6.94 0.20 -17.59
N PRO A 130 8.10 0.40 -18.25
CA PRO A 130 8.75 1.71 -18.31
C PRO A 130 7.84 2.84 -18.82
N LEU A 131 7.00 2.56 -19.82
CA LEU A 131 6.08 3.54 -20.38
C LEU A 131 4.95 3.86 -19.39
N GLY A 132 4.31 2.85 -18.81
CA GLY A 132 3.24 3.03 -17.83
C GLY A 132 3.70 3.85 -16.62
N ARG A 133 4.87 3.54 -16.07
CA ARG A 133 5.46 4.33 -14.96
C ARG A 133 5.74 5.78 -15.36
N LYS A 134 6.19 6.03 -16.60
CA LYS A 134 6.40 7.40 -17.11
C LYS A 134 5.08 8.17 -17.19
N ILE A 135 4.01 7.53 -17.65
CA ILE A 135 2.67 8.12 -17.71
C ILE A 135 2.16 8.42 -16.30
N VAL A 136 2.21 7.46 -15.38
CA VAL A 136 1.79 7.65 -13.99
C VAL A 136 2.56 8.80 -13.34
N ASN A 137 3.87 8.85 -13.50
CA ASN A 137 4.67 9.97 -12.98
C ASN A 137 4.25 11.32 -13.57
N ALA A 138 3.96 11.38 -14.88
CA ALA A 138 3.50 12.61 -15.51
C ALA A 138 2.12 13.04 -14.99
N GLU A 139 1.19 12.12 -14.80
CA GLU A 139 -0.13 12.39 -14.21
C GLU A 139 -0.03 12.85 -12.76
N LEU A 140 0.79 12.17 -11.95
CA LEU A 140 1.06 12.56 -10.58
C LEU A 140 1.68 13.95 -10.54
N THR A 141 2.66 14.25 -11.40
CA THR A 141 3.22 15.59 -11.50
C THR A 141 2.15 16.62 -11.86
N ALA A 142 1.36 16.36 -12.90
CA ALA A 142 0.33 17.29 -13.39
C ALA A 142 -0.75 17.61 -12.36
N THR A 143 -1.05 16.67 -11.46
CA THR A 143 -2.09 16.82 -10.42
C THR A 143 -1.58 17.39 -9.11
N ARG A 144 -0.26 17.59 -8.94
CA ARG A 144 0.29 18.20 -7.72
C ARG A 144 -0.14 19.65 -7.56
N ALA A 145 -0.28 20.08 -6.31
CA ALA A 145 -0.70 21.42 -5.95
C ALA A 145 0.16 22.53 -6.61
N ASP A 146 1.47 22.35 -6.71
CA ASP A 146 2.37 23.33 -7.33
C ASP A 146 2.14 23.46 -8.85
N GLN A 147 1.91 22.35 -9.54
CA GLN A 147 1.61 22.35 -10.97
C GLN A 147 0.21 22.91 -11.26
N LEU A 148 -0.79 22.54 -10.44
CA LEU A 148 -2.14 23.09 -10.55
C LEU A 148 -2.13 24.61 -10.33
N ALA A 149 -1.38 25.10 -9.34
CA ALA A 149 -1.24 26.54 -9.11
C ALA A 149 -0.55 27.25 -10.28
N LYS A 150 0.52 26.66 -10.83
CA LYS A 150 1.25 27.20 -11.99
C LYS A 150 0.38 27.32 -13.24
N HIS A 151 -0.58 26.41 -13.41
CA HIS A 151 -1.46 26.34 -14.59
C HIS A 151 -2.91 26.75 -14.30
N ALA A 152 -3.15 27.50 -13.22
CA ALA A 152 -4.50 27.91 -12.82
C ALA A 152 -5.20 28.80 -13.86
N GLN A 153 -4.43 29.51 -14.69
CA GLN A 153 -4.93 30.37 -15.78
C GLN A 153 -5.00 29.65 -17.14
N GLY A 154 -4.83 28.33 -17.15
CA GLY A 154 -4.83 27.50 -18.35
C GLY A 154 -3.47 26.88 -18.65
N LEU A 155 -3.50 25.87 -19.52
CA LEU A 155 -2.28 25.25 -20.04
C LEU A 155 -1.70 26.13 -21.15
N PRO A 156 -0.36 26.29 -21.22
CA PRO A 156 0.26 26.98 -22.34
C PRO A 156 -0.06 26.24 -23.64
N HIS A 157 -0.18 26.96 -24.74
CA HIS A 157 -0.28 26.33 -26.06
C HIS A 157 1.01 25.56 -26.33
N ILE A 158 0.89 24.28 -26.68
CA ILE A 158 2.01 23.41 -27.02
C ILE A 158 1.87 23.07 -28.49
N GLU A 159 2.76 23.61 -29.32
CA GLU A 159 2.89 23.23 -30.71
C GLU A 159 3.38 21.78 -30.79
N ALA A 160 2.57 20.92 -31.42
CA ALA A 160 2.96 19.55 -31.72
C ALA A 160 3.63 19.53 -33.10
N ASP A 161 4.81 18.93 -33.21
CA ASP A 161 5.42 18.67 -34.52
C ASP A 161 4.54 17.73 -35.37
N ALA A 162 4.80 17.66 -36.68
CA ALA A 162 3.99 16.89 -37.62
C ALA A 162 3.85 15.40 -37.23
N THR A 163 4.92 14.80 -36.69
CA THR A 163 4.91 13.40 -36.25
C THR A 163 4.01 13.22 -35.03
N ARG A 164 4.11 14.14 -34.06
CA ARG A 164 3.27 14.14 -32.87
C ARG A 164 1.80 14.39 -33.21
N GLN A 165 1.52 15.29 -34.16
CA GLN A 165 0.16 15.53 -34.64
C GLN A 165 -0.45 14.27 -35.28
N LEU A 166 0.33 13.56 -36.10
CA LEU A 166 -0.11 12.31 -36.72
C LEU A 166 -0.40 11.22 -35.67
N LEU A 167 0.48 11.07 -34.67
CA LEU A 167 0.26 10.14 -33.56
C LEU A 167 -1.00 10.49 -32.75
N ILE A 168 -1.21 11.77 -32.45
CA ILE A 168 -2.43 12.24 -31.77
C ILE A 168 -3.67 11.89 -32.60
N GLY A 169 -3.62 12.08 -33.92
CA GLY A 169 -4.72 11.72 -34.82
C GLY A 169 -5.07 10.24 -34.77
N HIS A 170 -4.06 9.35 -34.81
CA HIS A 170 -4.27 7.91 -34.67
C HIS A 170 -4.84 7.53 -33.31
N LEU A 171 -4.32 8.10 -32.22
CA LEU A 171 -4.81 7.83 -30.87
C LEU A 171 -6.24 8.30 -30.68
N ALA A 172 -6.60 9.47 -31.23
CA ALA A 172 -7.95 10.01 -31.15
C ALA A 172 -8.99 9.13 -31.88
N GLN A 173 -8.58 8.39 -32.90
CA GLN A 173 -9.45 7.42 -33.60
C GLN A 173 -9.55 6.09 -32.84
N ALA A 174 -8.48 5.69 -32.16
CA ALA A 174 -8.41 4.40 -31.46
C ALA A 174 -9.02 4.43 -30.05
N LEU A 175 -9.00 5.59 -29.38
CA LEU A 175 -9.48 5.75 -28.01
C LEU A 175 -10.90 6.32 -28.02
N PRO A 176 -11.93 5.55 -27.61
CA PRO A 176 -13.27 6.09 -27.50
C PRO A 176 -13.30 7.20 -26.44
N ALA A 177 -13.49 8.45 -26.87
CA ALA A 177 -13.50 9.63 -25.99
C ALA A 177 -14.52 9.54 -24.83
N ARG A 178 -15.55 8.70 -24.97
CA ARG A 178 -16.58 8.44 -23.95
C ARG A 178 -16.13 7.53 -22.80
N GLU A 179 -15.06 6.77 -22.99
CA GLU A 179 -14.52 5.83 -21.99
C GLU A 179 -13.30 6.37 -21.26
N ALA A 180 -12.79 7.54 -21.69
CA ALA A 180 -11.59 8.18 -21.18
C ALA A 180 -11.85 9.11 -19.97
N GLY A 181 -13.07 9.15 -19.42
CA GLY A 181 -13.47 10.03 -18.31
C GLY A 181 -14.41 9.38 -17.32
#